data_AF-A0A822F2X5-F1
#
_entry.id   AF-A0A822F2X5-F1
#
_cell.length_a   1.000
_cell.length_b   1.000
_cell.length_c   1.000
_cell.angle_alpha   90.00
_cell.angle_beta   90.00
_cell.angle_gamma   90.00
#
_symmetry.space_group_name_H-M   'P 1'
#
loop_
_entity.id
_entity.type
_entity.pdbx_description
1 polymer ?
#
loop_
_entity_poly.entity_id
_entity_poly.type
_entity_poly.pdbx_seq_one_letter_code
_entity_poly.pdbx_strand_id
1 'polypeptide(L)' 'TLYVADYGNNRVMKWTIGATQGSVVAGSASGVAGSTTQLMNQPADVALDPSETYLYVSDYGNHRIQRFRIQ' A
#
# COMPACT_ATOMS: atom_id res chain seq x y z
N THR A 1 7.54 11.71 4.17
CA THR A 1 6.33 10.85 4.17
C THR A 1 6.72 9.46 4.59
N LEU A 2 5.85 8.72 5.28
CA LEU A 2 6.02 7.32 5.60
C LEU A 2 4.95 6.49 4.87
N TYR A 3 5.37 5.46 4.16
CA TYR A 3 4.46 4.45 3.60
C TYR A 3 4.54 3.19 4.45
N VAL A 4 3.38 2.60 4.75
CA VAL A 4 3.29 1.43 5.65
C VAL A 4 2.46 0.35 4.97
N ALA A 5 3.04 -0.84 4.82
CA ALA A 5 2.30 -2.05 4.50
C ALA A 5 1.52 -2.50 5.75
N ASP A 6 0.23 -2.20 5.79
CA ASP A 6 -0.66 -2.52 6.92
C ASP A 6 -1.20 -3.96 6.73
N TYR A 7 -0.28 -4.92 6.88
CA TYR A 7 -0.40 -6.32 6.45
C TYR A 7 -1.76 -6.96 6.77
N GLY A 8 -2.16 -7.00 8.04
CA GLY A 8 -3.41 -7.65 8.47
C GLY A 8 -4.68 -6.91 8.03
N ASN A 9 -4.56 -5.62 7.70
CA ASN A 9 -5.65 -4.79 7.22
C ASN A 9 -5.69 -4.70 5.69
N ASN A 10 -4.93 -5.51 4.96
CA ASN A 10 -5.00 -5.64 3.49
C ASN A 10 -4.94 -4.29 2.74
N ARG A 11 -4.07 -3.39 3.19
CA ARG A 11 -3.93 -2.04 2.62
C ARG A 11 -2.53 -1.47 2.81
N VAL A 12 -2.25 -0.40 2.08
CA VAL A 12 -1.05 0.42 2.25
C VAL A 12 -1.47 1.83 2.65
N MET A 13 -0.82 2.34 3.70
CA MET A 13 -1.11 3.67 4.28
C MET A 13 0.01 4.65 3.96
N LYS A 14 -0.36 5.91 3.69
CA LYS A 14 0.54 7.07 3.62
C LYS A 14 0.35 7.94 4.85
N TRP A 15 1.45 8.29 5.50
CA TRP A 15 1.49 9.15 6.69
C TRP A 15 2.42 10.33 6.47
N THR A 16 1.93 11.52 6.82
CA THR A 16 2.81 12.67 7.06
C THR A 16 3.34 12.55 8.49
N ILE A 17 4.64 12.80 8.69
CA ILE A 17 5.25 12.73 10.02
C ILE A 17 4.55 13.74 10.95
N GLY A 18 4.07 13.26 12.09
CA GLY A 18 3.30 14.05 13.06
C GLY A 18 1.79 14.17 12.77
N ALA A 19 1.28 13.57 11.69
CA ALA A 19 -0.15 13.55 11.42
C ALA A 19 -0.90 12.60 12.38
N THR A 20 -2.16 12.95 12.69
CA THR A 20 -3.06 12.12 13.50
C THR A 20 -3.91 11.15 12.66
N GLN A 21 -3.89 11.30 11.33
CA GLN A 21 -4.61 10.45 10.39
C GLN A 21 -3.74 10.19 9.14
N GLY A 22 -3.79 8.97 8.64
CA GLY A 22 -3.18 8.56 7.38
C GLY A 22 -4.22 8.35 6.28
N SER A 23 -3.77 8.21 5.03
CA SER A 23 -4.63 7.90 3.89
C SER A 23 -4.30 6.54 3.28
N VAL A 24 -5.30 5.84 2.76
CA VAL A 24 -5.09 4.61 1.99
C VAL A 24 -4.60 4.97 0.60
N VAL A 25 -3.47 4.41 0.18
CA VAL A 25 -2.91 4.60 -1.16
C VAL A 25 -2.99 3.36 -2.05
N ALA A 26 -3.21 2.18 -1.45
CA ALA A 26 -3.52 0.95 -2.16
C ALA A 26 -4.31 -0.02 -1.26
N GLY A 27 -5.17 -0.85 -1.85
CA GLY A 27 -6.03 -1.78 -1.12
C GLY A 27 -7.33 -1.15 -0.63
N SER A 28 -8.01 -1.83 0.29
CA SER A 28 -9.33 -1.40 0.77
C SER A 28 -9.25 -0.55 2.03
N ALA A 29 -9.99 0.56 2.08
CA ALA A 29 -10.16 1.36 3.30
C ALA A 29 -10.83 0.57 4.44
N SER A 30 -11.72 -0.38 4.09
CA SER A 30 -12.39 -1.28 5.05
C SER A 30 -11.61 -2.56 5.35
N GLY A 31 -10.42 -2.72 4.77
CA GLY A 31 -9.52 -3.86 5.00
C GLY A 31 -9.94 -5.18 4.36
N VAL A 32 -10.88 -5.15 3.42
CA VAL A 32 -11.27 -6.31 2.61
C VAL A 32 -10.11 -6.75 1.72
N ALA A 33 -9.74 -8.02 1.83
CA ALA A 33 -8.74 -8.65 0.96
C ALA A 33 -9.31 -8.94 -0.44
N GLY A 34 -8.43 -9.00 -1.44
CA GLY A 34 -8.80 -9.46 -2.78
C GLY A 34 -7.65 -9.42 -3.77
N SER A 35 -7.90 -9.92 -4.99
CA SER A 35 -6.89 -10.10 -6.04
C SER A 35 -7.12 -9.20 -7.26
N THR A 36 -8.13 -8.33 -7.24
CA THR A 36 -8.31 -7.31 -8.28
C THR A 36 -7.15 -6.30 -8.25
N THR A 37 -7.02 -5.48 -9.29
CA THR A 37 -5.94 -4.48 -9.39
C THR A 37 -6.00 -3.37 -8.34
N GLN A 38 -7.12 -3.24 -7.63
CA GLN A 38 -7.34 -2.23 -6.59
C GLN A 38 -7.31 -2.80 -5.17
N LEU A 39 -7.42 -4.13 -5.04
CA LEU A 39 -7.38 -4.83 -3.77
C LEU A 39 -6.00 -5.43 -3.51
N MET A 40 -5.76 -5.71 -2.24
CA MET A 40 -4.54 -6.33 -1.73
C MET A 40 -4.90 -7.56 -0.93
N ASN A 41 -3.94 -8.44 -0.75
CA ASN A 41 -4.02 -9.55 0.19
C ASN A 41 -2.71 -9.62 0.95
N GLN A 42 -2.73 -9.19 2.22
CA GLN A 42 -1.57 -9.27 3.11
C GLN A 42 -0.31 -8.61 2.52
N PRO A 43 -0.33 -7.30 2.16
CA PRO A 43 0.86 -6.66 1.60
C PRO A 43 2.00 -6.67 2.64
N ALA A 44 3.19 -7.11 2.24
CA ALA A 44 4.28 -7.38 3.18
C ALA A 44 5.29 -6.24 3.27
N ASP A 45 5.49 -5.50 2.19
CA ASP A 45 6.50 -4.44 2.09
C ASP A 45 6.18 -3.43 0.99
N VAL A 46 6.79 -2.25 1.08
CA VAL A 46 6.68 -1.15 0.12
C VAL A 46 8.02 -0.52 -0.20
N ALA A 47 8.22 -0.15 -1.47
CA ALA A 47 9.41 0.58 -1.92
C ALA A 47 9.02 1.71 -2.88
N LEU A 48 9.67 2.85 -2.73
CA LEU A 48 9.55 3.97 -3.67
C LEU A 48 10.59 3.82 -4.78
N ASP A 49 10.23 4.27 -5.98
CA ASP A 49 11.25 4.55 -6.99
C ASP A 49 12.08 5.79 -6.60
N PRO A 50 13.28 6.00 -7.20
CA PRO A 50 14.14 7.13 -6.86
C PRO A 50 13.51 8.51 -7.09
N SER A 51 12.52 8.62 -7.99
CA SER A 51 11.80 9.88 -8.24
C SER A 51 10.57 10.06 -7.34
N GLU A 52 10.26 9.07 -6.48
CA GLU A 52 9.07 9.01 -5.64
C GLU A 52 7.73 9.18 -6.40
N THR A 53 7.70 8.87 -7.70
CA THR A 53 6.50 8.91 -8.54
C THR A 53 5.69 7.61 -8.42
N TYR A 54 6.35 6.50 -8.12
CA TYR A 54 5.79 5.17 -8.04
C TYR A 54 6.08 4.50 -6.71
N LEU A 55 5.04 3.89 -6.15
CA LEU A 55 5.13 2.97 -5.02
C LEU A 55 4.97 1.54 -5.52
N TYR A 56 5.95 0.70 -5.20
CA TYR A 56 5.91 -0.74 -5.43
C TYR A 56 5.49 -1.43 -4.14
N VAL A 57 4.55 -2.36 -4.25
CA VAL A 57 3.98 -3.09 -3.11
C VAL A 57 4.14 -4.58 -3.35
N SER A 58 4.70 -5.30 -2.38
CA SER A 58 4.67 -6.76 -2.38
C SER A 58 3.30 -7.24 -1.90
N ASP A 59 2.43 -7.59 -2.83
CA ASP A 59 1.09 -8.10 -2.57
C ASP A 59 1.19 -9.62 -2.28
N TYR A 60 1.77 -9.92 -1.12
CA TYR A 60 2.32 -11.24 -0.76
C TYR A 60 1.29 -12.36 -0.89
N GLY A 61 0.08 -12.18 -0.38
CA GLY A 61 -0.99 -13.19 -0.44
C GLY A 61 -1.53 -13.43 -1.85
N ASN A 62 -1.24 -12.53 -2.80
CA ASN A 62 -1.59 -12.69 -4.21
C ASN A 62 -0.38 -13.09 -5.09
N HIS A 63 0.79 -13.34 -4.49
CA HIS A 63 2.01 -13.75 -5.20
C HIS A 63 2.40 -12.81 -6.36
N ARG A 64 2.25 -11.50 -6.16
CA ARG A 64 2.58 -10.50 -7.19
C ARG A 64 3.20 -9.24 -6.60
N ILE A 65 3.81 -8.45 -7.48
CA ILE A 65 4.20 -7.07 -7.19
C ILE A 65 3.23 -6.15 -7.93
N GLN A 66 2.73 -5.13 -7.24
CA GLN A 66 1.89 -4.10 -7.83
C GLN A 66 2.60 -2.74 -7.78
N ARG A 67 2.33 -1.88 -8.76
CA ARG A 67 2.89 -0.52 -8.86
C ARG A 67 1.76 0.50 -8.89
N PHE A 68 1.84 1.49 -8.01
CA PHE A 68 0.89 2.59 -7.91
C PHE A 68 1.60 3.89 -8.24
N ARG A 69 0.97 4.71 -9.08
CA ARG A 69 1.39 6.10 -9.23
C ARG A 69 0.91 6.87 -8.00
N ILE A 70 1.82 7.55 -7.33
CA ILE A 70 1.54 8.33 -6.13
C ILE A 70 1.79 9.81 -6.42
N GLN A 71 0.98 10.67 -5.80
CA GLN A 71 1.08 12.13 -5.85
C GLN A 71 1.65 12.68 -4.55
#